data_AF-A0A653DGQ4-F1
#
_entry.id   AF-A0A653DGQ4-F1
#
_cell.length_a   1.000
_cell.length_b   1.000
_cell.length_c   1.000
_cell.angle_alpha   90.00
_cell.angle_beta   90.00
_cell.angle_gamma   90.00
#
_symmetry.space_group_name_H-M   'P 1'
#
loop_
_entity.id
_entity.type
_entity.pdbx_description
1 polymer ?
#
loop_
_entity_poly.entity_id
_entity_poly.type
_entity_poly.pdbx_seq_one_letter_code
_entity_poly.pdbx_strand_id
1 'polypeptide(L)'
;MITPSSFVSHFKYEHAHIPKYNIERGRELCIPFDASNIEHGCNVCLAMINVYEINRIDVKKSLSTQSVIKTCSKFNQQIPIDSFWLMVSGSEETRPHYSYAFCWLFNTSDECYQCTIELSSLYDSMAFSSYCDVNTSPHNRNFSDIDESLNCLIVTRESLGALLREGAMLNLRIVVH
;
A
#
# COMPACT_ATOMS: atom_id res chain seq x y z
N MET A 1 -15.30 19.29 10.94
CA MET A 1 -15.86 18.87 9.64
C MET A 1 -14.77 19.10 8.60
N ILE A 2 -14.00 18.06 8.28
CA ILE A 2 -12.90 18.10 7.30
C ILE A 2 -13.45 17.38 6.07
N THR A 3 -13.67 18.12 4.98
CA THR A 3 -14.25 17.58 3.75
C THR A 3 -13.26 16.62 3.07
N PRO A 4 -13.72 15.61 2.31
CA PRO A 4 -12.84 14.75 1.49
C PRO A 4 -11.90 15.55 0.58
N SER A 5 -12.35 16.74 0.14
CA SER A 5 -11.52 17.70 -0.59
C SER A 5 -10.33 18.21 0.23
N SER A 6 -10.50 18.43 1.53
CA SER A 6 -9.40 18.84 2.41
C SER A 6 -8.45 17.69 2.76
N PHE A 7 -8.87 16.43 2.65
CA PHE A 7 -7.97 15.27 2.78
C PHE A 7 -7.03 15.12 1.57
N VAL A 8 -7.60 15.12 0.36
CA VAL A 8 -6.82 15.12 -0.88
C VAL A 8 -5.97 16.39 -0.97
N SER A 9 -6.47 17.53 -0.49
CA SER A 9 -5.70 18.77 -0.47
C SER A 9 -4.57 18.76 0.57
N HIS A 10 -4.82 18.31 1.80
CA HIS A 10 -3.78 18.18 2.84
C HIS A 10 -2.67 17.25 2.34
N PHE A 11 -3.00 16.05 1.86
CA PHE A 11 -1.97 15.12 1.39
C PHE A 11 -1.33 15.49 0.04
N LYS A 12 -2.08 16.03 -0.95
CA LYS A 12 -1.47 16.48 -2.22
C LYS A 12 -0.60 17.73 -2.07
N TYR A 13 -0.98 18.68 -1.21
CA TYR A 13 -0.27 19.96 -1.09
C TYR A 13 0.83 19.94 -0.03
N GLU A 14 0.69 19.17 1.07
CA GLU A 14 1.74 19.10 2.11
C GLU A 14 2.85 18.10 1.79
N HIS A 15 2.62 17.18 0.85
CA HIS A 15 3.57 16.11 0.54
C HIS A 15 3.93 15.98 -0.95
N ALA A 16 4.30 17.10 -1.58
CA ALA A 16 4.76 17.14 -2.98
C ALA A 16 5.97 16.21 -3.27
N HIS A 17 6.67 15.74 -2.24
CA HIS A 17 7.88 14.92 -2.33
C HIS A 17 7.68 13.41 -2.04
N ILE A 18 6.44 12.93 -1.87
CA ILE A 18 6.23 11.48 -1.61
C ILE A 18 6.60 10.66 -2.87
N PRO A 19 7.39 9.58 -2.71
CA PRO A 19 7.69 8.64 -3.79
C PRO A 19 6.44 8.09 -4.46
N LYS A 20 6.48 8.03 -5.80
CA LYS A 20 5.40 7.46 -6.62
C LYS A 20 5.90 6.22 -7.35
N TYR A 21 5.21 5.12 -7.17
CA TYR A 21 5.49 3.86 -7.83
C TYR A 21 4.37 3.53 -8.82
N ASN A 22 4.72 2.93 -9.96
CA ASN A 22 3.74 2.44 -10.92
C ASN A 22 3.96 0.93 -11.06
N ILE A 23 2.93 0.13 -10.81
CA ILE A 23 3.04 -1.33 -10.79
C ILE A 23 1.87 -2.02 -11.51
N GLU A 24 2.17 -3.13 -12.19
CA GLU A 24 1.14 -4.00 -12.77
C GLU A 24 0.37 -4.70 -11.63
N ARG A 25 -0.95 -4.75 -11.71
CA ARG A 25 -1.80 -5.47 -10.74
C ARG A 25 -1.29 -6.89 -10.49
N GLY A 26 -1.30 -7.32 -9.23
CA GLY A 26 -0.81 -8.62 -8.79
C GLY A 26 0.71 -8.77 -8.78
N ARG A 27 1.48 -7.74 -9.16
CA ARG A 27 2.93 -7.73 -8.96
C ARG A 27 3.29 -7.18 -7.58
N GLU A 28 4.41 -7.66 -7.07
CA GLU A 28 5.00 -7.19 -5.83
C GLU A 28 5.82 -5.90 -6.04
N LEU A 29 5.50 -4.90 -5.22
CA LEU A 29 6.32 -3.71 -5.03
C LEU A 29 7.11 -3.88 -3.73
N CYS A 30 8.44 -3.90 -3.82
CA CYS A 30 9.31 -3.93 -2.64
C CYS A 30 9.91 -2.53 -2.40
N ILE A 31 9.68 -2.00 -1.20
CA ILE A 31 10.11 -0.66 -0.77
C ILE A 31 11.03 -0.81 0.44
N PRO A 32 12.28 -0.31 0.39
CA PRO A 32 13.11 -0.19 1.57
C PRO A 32 12.42 0.69 2.61
N PHE A 33 12.26 0.17 3.83
CA PHE A 33 11.51 0.82 4.89
C PHE A 33 12.42 1.13 6.08
N ASP A 34 12.56 2.40 6.42
CA ASP A 34 13.23 2.84 7.65
C ASP A 34 12.23 2.85 8.79
N ALA A 35 12.47 2.02 9.80
CA ALA A 35 11.59 1.93 10.97
C ALA A 35 11.55 3.23 11.80
N SER A 36 12.49 4.16 11.60
CA SER A 36 12.43 5.49 12.24
C SER A 36 11.22 6.31 11.81
N ASN A 37 10.57 5.96 10.70
CA ASN A 37 9.34 6.62 10.23
C ASN A 37 8.12 6.30 11.11
N ILE A 38 8.24 5.36 12.04
CA ILE A 38 7.16 4.99 12.96
C ILE A 38 7.25 5.87 14.20
N GLU A 39 6.30 6.80 14.33
CA GLU A 39 6.13 7.64 15.50
C GLU A 39 4.78 7.36 16.17
N HIS A 40 4.77 7.34 17.51
CA HIS A 40 3.57 7.08 18.30
C HIS A 40 2.49 8.14 18.06
N GLY A 41 1.26 7.71 17.81
CA GLY A 41 0.12 8.61 17.57
C GLY A 41 0.20 9.40 16.26
N CYS A 42 1.15 9.06 15.39
CA CYS A 42 1.35 9.73 14.11
C CYS A 42 0.97 8.81 12.94
N ASN A 43 0.50 9.42 11.86
CA ASN A 43 0.24 8.77 10.59
C ASN A 43 1.19 9.36 9.54
N VAL A 44 1.96 8.52 8.88
CA VAL A 44 2.96 8.92 7.88
C VAL A 44 2.63 8.28 6.55
N CYS A 45 2.55 9.07 5.49
CA CYS A 45 2.44 8.55 4.14
C CYS A 45 3.83 8.24 3.58
N LEU A 46 4.06 6.98 3.23
CA LEU A 46 5.33 6.49 2.71
C LEU A 46 5.44 6.64 1.20
N ALA A 47 4.35 6.34 0.49
CA ALA A 47 4.34 6.29 -0.97
C ALA A 47 2.94 6.40 -1.55
N MET A 48 2.86 6.80 -2.82
CA MET A 48 1.69 6.60 -3.67
C MET A 48 2.00 5.50 -4.68
N ILE A 49 1.09 4.54 -4.81
CA ILE A 49 1.21 3.38 -5.69
C ILE A 49 0.11 3.49 -6.73
N ASN A 50 0.47 3.73 -7.99
CA ASN A 50 -0.45 3.68 -9.11
C ASN A 50 -0.45 2.26 -9.67
N VAL A 51 -1.61 1.62 -9.69
CA VAL A 51 -1.76 0.27 -10.23
C VAL A 51 -2.35 0.35 -11.63
N TYR A 52 -1.80 -0.45 -12.54
CA TYR A 52 -2.31 -0.59 -13.90
C TYR A 52 -2.47 -2.07 -14.28
N GLU A 53 -3.34 -2.32 -15.24
CA GLU A 53 -3.46 -3.61 -15.91
C GLU A 53 -2.84 -3.49 -17.31
N ILE A 54 -2.14 -4.54 -17.74
CA ILE A 54 -1.67 -4.61 -19.13
C ILE A 54 -2.75 -5.30 -19.94
N ASN A 55 -3.33 -4.59 -20.91
CA ASN A 55 -4.31 -5.17 -21.81
C ASN A 55 -3.64 -6.24 -22.69
N ARG A 56 -3.76 -7.51 -22.29
CA ARG A 56 -3.23 -8.65 -23.06
C ARG A 56 -4.36 -9.20 -23.92
N ILE A 57 -4.23 -9.02 -25.23
CA ILE A 57 -5.16 -9.63 -26.20
C ILE A 57 -5.08 -11.15 -26.04
N ASP A 58 -6.18 -11.77 -25.64
CA ASP A 58 -6.31 -13.22 -25.63
C ASP A 58 -6.33 -13.75 -27.07
N VAL A 59 -5.15 -14.12 -27.56
CA VAL A 59 -4.92 -14.62 -28.93
C VAL A 59 -5.79 -15.84 -29.23
N LYS A 60 -6.15 -16.65 -28.22
CA LYS A 60 -6.95 -17.87 -28.41
C LYS A 60 -8.45 -17.59 -28.55
N LYS A 61 -8.94 -16.48 -28.00
CA LYS A 61 -10.35 -16.06 -28.09
C LYS A 61 -10.61 -14.99 -29.15
N SER A 62 -9.56 -14.39 -29.69
CA SER A 62 -9.69 -13.34 -30.71
C SER A 62 -10.16 -13.92 -32.06
N LEU A 63 -11.25 -13.38 -32.59
CA LEU A 63 -11.71 -13.62 -33.97
C LEU A 63 -10.92 -12.81 -35.01
N SER A 64 -9.93 -12.01 -34.57
CA SER A 64 -9.14 -11.15 -35.44
C SER A 64 -8.05 -11.92 -36.17
N THR A 65 -7.60 -11.42 -37.32
CA THR A 65 -6.51 -12.04 -38.09
C THR A 65 -5.17 -11.96 -37.34
N GLN A 66 -4.29 -12.93 -37.56
CA GLN A 66 -2.97 -12.98 -36.90
C GLN A 66 -2.13 -11.70 -37.09
N SER A 67 -2.27 -11.02 -38.22
CA SER A 67 -1.59 -9.74 -38.48
C SER A 67 -2.11 -8.61 -37.61
N VAL A 68 -3.42 -8.56 -37.35
CA VAL A 68 -4.05 -7.60 -36.44
C VAL A 68 -3.65 -7.90 -35.00
N ILE A 69 -3.71 -9.16 -34.57
CA ILE A 69 -3.28 -9.56 -33.23
C ILE A 69 -1.80 -9.23 -33.00
N LYS A 70 -0.93 -9.50 -33.98
CA LYS A 70 0.52 -9.21 -33.91
C LYS A 70 0.84 -7.71 -33.94
N THR A 71 -0.04 -6.90 -34.52
CA THR A 71 0.09 -5.44 -34.51
C THR A 71 -0.42 -4.88 -33.19
N CYS A 72 -1.62 -5.28 -32.75
CA CYS A 72 -2.23 -4.79 -31.50
C CYS A 72 -1.52 -5.30 -30.23
N SER A 73 -0.91 -6.50 -30.24
CA SER A 73 -0.04 -6.96 -29.14
C SER A 73 1.27 -6.17 -29.00
N LYS A 74 1.68 -5.42 -30.04
CA LYS A 74 2.78 -4.44 -29.91
C LYS A 74 2.31 -3.14 -29.25
N PHE A 75 1.00 -2.94 -29.14
CA PHE A 75 0.36 -1.84 -28.43
C PHE A 75 -0.21 -2.33 -27.09
N ASN A 76 0.61 -3.01 -26.28
CA ASN A 76 0.25 -3.31 -24.89
C ASN A 76 -0.02 -1.98 -24.17
N GLN A 77 -1.30 -1.63 -24.03
CA GLN A 77 -1.72 -0.43 -23.33
C GLN A 77 -1.78 -0.73 -21.83
N GLN A 78 -1.15 0.14 -21.05
CA GLN A 78 -1.37 0.20 -19.60
C GLN A 78 -2.71 0.86 -19.36
N ILE A 79 -3.65 0.12 -18.78
CA ILE A 79 -4.95 0.62 -18.36
C ILE A 79 -4.80 0.97 -16.87
N PRO A 80 -4.87 2.25 -16.49
CA PRO A 80 -4.83 2.61 -15.07
C PRO A 80 -6.04 2.01 -14.35
N ILE A 81 -5.80 1.42 -13.19
CA ILE A 81 -6.85 0.88 -12.32
C ILE A 81 -7.20 1.94 -11.28
N ASP A 82 -6.28 2.16 -10.33
CA ASP A 82 -6.47 3.14 -9.26
C ASP A 82 -5.13 3.54 -8.64
N SER A 83 -5.16 4.51 -7.73
CA SER A 83 -4.02 4.99 -6.96
C SER A 83 -4.24 4.75 -5.47
N PHE A 84 -3.24 4.16 -4.83
CA PHE A 84 -3.27 3.75 -3.43
C PHE A 84 -2.22 4.53 -2.64
N TRP A 85 -2.59 5.01 -1.47
CA TRP A 85 -1.68 5.65 -0.54
C TRP A 85 -1.22 4.61 0.47
N LEU A 86 0.09 4.41 0.55
CA LEU A 86 0.71 3.52 1.52
C LEU A 86 1.04 4.32 2.77
N MET A 87 0.42 3.92 3.87
CA MET A 87 0.49 4.60 5.15
C MET A 87 1.15 3.70 6.19
N VAL A 88 1.85 4.32 7.13
CA VAL A 88 2.28 3.69 8.37
C VAL A 88 1.86 4.54 9.56
N SER A 89 1.47 3.88 10.63
CA SER A 89 1.04 4.54 11.86
C SER A 89 1.61 3.81 13.08
N GLY A 90 1.93 4.57 14.12
CA GLY A 90 2.26 4.03 15.44
C GLY A 90 1.10 4.19 16.40
N SER A 91 0.86 3.17 17.23
CA SER A 91 -0.16 3.22 18.29
C SER A 91 0.04 4.44 19.20
N GLU A 92 -1.05 5.03 19.69
CA GLU A 92 -0.99 6.06 20.74
C GLU A 92 -0.38 5.51 22.04
N GLU A 93 -0.59 4.22 22.29
CA GLU A 93 -0.01 3.52 23.41
C GLU A 93 1.52 3.46 23.29
N THR A 94 2.21 3.86 24.35
CA THR A 94 3.68 3.97 24.41
C THR A 94 4.31 2.86 25.25
N ARG A 95 3.51 2.16 26.08
CA ARG A 95 3.98 1.04 26.90
C ARG A 95 4.54 -0.06 25.99
N PRO A 96 5.76 -0.58 26.25
CA PRO A 96 6.42 -1.51 25.32
C PRO A 96 5.62 -2.76 24.96
N HIS A 97 4.86 -3.33 25.90
CA HIS A 97 4.08 -4.56 25.67
C HIS A 97 2.72 -4.34 24.99
N TYR A 98 2.29 -3.09 24.85
CA TYR A 98 1.00 -2.73 24.26
C TYR A 98 1.16 -1.84 23.03
N SER A 99 2.39 -1.45 22.70
CA SER A 99 2.68 -0.63 21.53
C SER A 99 2.84 -1.50 20.29
N TYR A 100 2.36 -0.96 19.17
CA TYR A 100 2.42 -1.61 17.88
C TYR A 100 2.48 -0.55 16.76
N ALA A 101 2.90 -1.01 15.59
CA ALA A 101 2.84 -0.26 14.36
C ALA A 101 1.88 -0.96 13.41
N PHE A 102 1.27 -0.21 12.50
CA PHE A 102 0.49 -0.81 11.44
C PHE A 102 0.75 -0.16 10.10
N CYS A 103 0.86 -1.00 9.07
CA CYS A 103 0.99 -0.61 7.68
C CYS A 103 -0.33 -0.86 6.98
N TRP A 104 -0.82 0.12 6.22
CA TRP A 104 -2.14 0.06 5.60
C TRP A 104 -2.19 0.81 4.28
N LEU A 105 -3.12 0.39 3.43
CA LEU A 105 -3.38 1.02 2.13
C LEU A 105 -4.71 1.76 2.18
N PHE A 106 -4.73 2.90 1.51
CA PHE A 106 -5.91 3.74 1.36
C PHE A 106 -6.15 4.12 -0.09
N ASN A 107 -7.40 4.05 -0.54
CA ASN A 107 -7.82 4.62 -1.82
C ASN A 107 -9.09 5.48 -1.67
N THR A 108 -9.32 6.32 -2.68
CA THR A 108 -10.49 7.21 -2.72
C THR A 108 -11.60 6.72 -3.64
N SER A 109 -11.39 5.59 -4.32
CA SER A 109 -12.42 4.97 -5.17
C SER A 109 -13.47 4.26 -4.30
N ASP A 110 -14.68 4.14 -4.86
CA ASP A 110 -15.75 3.33 -4.28
C ASP A 110 -15.56 1.82 -4.57
N GLU A 111 -14.55 1.46 -5.36
CA GLU A 111 -14.21 0.07 -5.64
C GLU A 111 -13.49 -0.59 -4.45
N CYS A 112 -13.88 -1.84 -4.17
CA CYS A 112 -13.21 -2.67 -3.18
C CYS A 112 -12.02 -3.38 -3.80
N TYR A 113 -10.83 -3.15 -3.25
CA TYR A 113 -9.61 -3.85 -3.62
C TYR A 113 -9.10 -4.70 -2.47
N GLN A 114 -8.34 -5.72 -2.79
CA GLN A 114 -7.64 -6.55 -1.82
C GLN A 114 -6.14 -6.34 -1.97
N CYS A 115 -5.42 -6.48 -0.86
CA CYS A 115 -3.98 -6.30 -0.86
C CYS A 115 -3.29 -7.29 0.06
N THR A 116 -2.02 -7.55 -0.23
CA THR A 116 -1.08 -8.16 0.69
C THR A 116 -0.06 -7.13 1.09
N ILE A 117 0.12 -6.96 2.39
CA ILE A 117 1.15 -6.12 2.99
C ILE A 117 2.07 -7.04 3.79
N GLU A 118 3.35 -7.04 3.46
CA GLU A 118 4.37 -7.82 4.17
C GLU A 118 5.51 -6.92 4.61
N LEU A 119 5.95 -7.12 5.85
CA LEU A 119 7.15 -6.49 6.41
C LEU A 119 8.15 -7.57 6.79
N SER A 120 9.35 -7.51 6.22
CA SER A 120 10.42 -8.47 6.50
C SER A 120 11.71 -7.80 6.94
N SER A 121 12.57 -8.60 7.58
CA SER A 121 13.92 -8.18 7.96
C SER A 121 14.78 -7.91 6.73
N LEU A 122 15.90 -7.21 6.92
CA LEU A 122 16.80 -6.81 5.83
C LEU A 122 17.21 -7.97 4.91
N TYR A 123 17.50 -9.15 5.49
CA TYR A 123 17.91 -10.35 4.76
C TYR A 123 16.81 -11.43 4.65
N ASP A 124 15.54 -11.05 4.86
CA ASP A 124 14.37 -11.94 4.74
C ASP A 124 14.41 -13.19 5.63
N SER A 125 15.10 -13.15 6.77
CA SER A 125 15.07 -14.27 7.73
C SER A 125 13.76 -14.37 8.49
N MET A 126 13.03 -13.26 8.60
CA MET A 126 11.73 -13.17 9.26
C MET A 126 10.83 -12.20 8.49
N ALA A 127 9.55 -12.55 8.37
CA ALA A 127 8.55 -11.73 7.72
C ALA A 127 7.19 -11.88 8.41
N PHE A 128 6.40 -10.81 8.39
CA PHE A 128 5.00 -10.79 8.80
C PHE A 128 4.17 -10.26 7.66
N SER A 129 3.08 -10.94 7.34
CA SER A 129 2.23 -10.63 6.20
C SER A 129 0.76 -10.66 6.58
N SER A 130 -0.01 -9.77 5.99
CA SER A 130 -1.46 -9.69 6.13
C SER A 130 -2.10 -9.59 4.75
N TYR A 131 -3.16 -10.36 4.55
CA TYR A 131 -4.06 -10.23 3.40
C TYR A 131 -5.34 -9.56 3.88
N CYS A 132 -5.64 -8.38 3.36
CA CYS A 132 -6.77 -7.59 3.83
C CYS A 132 -7.34 -6.71 2.71
N ASP A 133 -8.55 -6.20 2.91
CA ASP A 133 -9.13 -5.23 1.98
C ASP A 133 -8.37 -3.89 2.06
N VAL A 134 -8.36 -3.13 0.97
CA VAL A 134 -7.87 -1.75 0.97
C VAL A 134 -8.90 -0.88 1.68
N ASN A 135 -8.42 0.03 2.55
CA ASN A 135 -9.31 0.96 3.24
C ASN A 135 -9.81 2.02 2.26
N THR A 136 -11.11 2.10 2.08
CA THR A 136 -11.75 3.20 1.37
C THR A 136 -12.14 4.27 2.39
N SER A 137 -12.35 5.51 1.96
CA SER A 137 -12.91 6.53 2.84
C SER A 137 -14.43 6.33 2.96
N PRO A 138 -14.99 5.80 4.05
CA PRO A 138 -16.40 6.04 4.32
C PRO A 138 -16.56 7.54 4.56
N HIS A 139 -17.50 8.17 3.86
CA HIS A 139 -17.93 9.52 4.17
C HIS A 139 -18.20 9.62 5.70
N ASN A 140 -17.35 10.33 6.45
CA ASN A 140 -17.47 10.67 7.88
C ASN A 140 -16.70 9.84 8.94
N ARG A 141 -15.41 9.53 8.78
CA ARG A 141 -14.57 9.18 9.96
C ARG A 141 -13.38 10.12 10.13
N ASN A 142 -13.15 10.55 11.37
CA ASN A 142 -11.93 11.24 11.76
C ASN A 142 -10.80 10.21 11.81
N PHE A 143 -9.62 10.59 11.31
CA PHE A 143 -8.45 9.69 11.22
C PHE A 143 -7.86 9.30 12.59
N SER A 144 -8.31 9.94 13.67
CA SER A 144 -7.98 9.56 15.06
C SER A 144 -8.67 8.27 15.51
N ASP A 145 -9.79 7.87 14.87
CA ASP A 145 -10.64 6.78 15.35
C ASP A 145 -10.36 5.46 14.60
N ILE A 146 -9.18 5.36 14.00
CA ILE A 146 -8.82 4.40 12.96
C ILE A 146 -8.31 3.06 13.53
N ASP A 147 -7.95 3.01 14.80
CA ASP A 147 -7.16 1.91 15.36
C ASP A 147 -7.90 0.55 15.45
N GLU A 148 -9.23 0.53 15.65
CA GLU A 148 -9.95 -0.74 15.88
C GLU A 148 -10.59 -1.38 14.63
N SER A 149 -10.63 -0.69 13.49
CA SER A 149 -11.37 -1.17 12.31
C SER A 149 -10.60 -1.11 10.98
N LEU A 150 -9.31 -0.82 11.02
CA LEU A 150 -8.47 -0.83 9.83
C LEU A 150 -8.17 -2.24 9.34
N ASN A 151 -8.31 -2.41 8.03
CA ASN A 151 -7.71 -3.51 7.31
C ASN A 151 -6.22 -3.20 7.12
N CYS A 152 -5.35 -3.90 7.86
CA CYS A 152 -3.92 -3.57 7.91
C CYS A 152 -3.03 -4.77 8.27
N LEU A 153 -1.72 -4.56 8.16
CA LEU A 153 -0.70 -5.38 8.82
C LEU A 153 -0.36 -4.74 10.17
N ILE A 154 -0.63 -5.44 11.27
CA ILE A 154 -0.25 -5.02 12.62
C ILE A 154 1.04 -5.74 13.04
N VAL A 155 2.02 -4.99 13.53
CA VAL A 155 3.29 -5.51 14.02
C VAL A 155 3.52 -4.96 15.43
N THR A 156 3.59 -5.86 16.42
CA THR A 156 3.89 -5.46 17.80
C THR A 156 5.31 -4.93 17.91
N ARG A 157 5.59 -4.14 18.95
CA ARG A 157 6.95 -3.66 19.22
C ARG A 157 7.98 -4.80 19.33
N GLU A 158 7.61 -5.92 19.93
CA GLU A 158 8.50 -7.08 20.07
C GLU A 158 8.82 -7.71 18.71
N SER A 159 7.82 -7.90 17.85
CA SER A 159 8.00 -8.40 16.48
C SER A 159 8.83 -7.44 15.64
N LEU A 160 8.59 -6.14 15.74
CA LEU A 160 9.38 -5.12 15.05
C LEU A 160 10.84 -5.15 15.52
N GLY A 161 11.07 -5.28 16.83
CA GLY A 161 12.41 -5.46 17.40
C GLY A 161 13.11 -6.74 16.92
N ALA A 162 12.37 -7.80 16.62
CA ALA A 162 12.92 -9.02 16.04
C ALA A 162 13.35 -8.83 14.57
N LEU A 163 12.53 -8.14 13.76
CA LEU A 163 12.85 -7.82 12.37
C LEU A 163 14.12 -6.95 12.25
N LEU A 164 14.31 -6.02 13.19
CA LEU A 164 15.40 -5.04 13.18
C LEU A 164 16.75 -5.59 13.69
N ARG A 165 16.84 -6.88 14.06
CA ARG A 165 18.10 -7.49 14.51
C ARG A 165 19.19 -7.49 13.45
N GLU A 166 18.79 -7.47 12.18
CA GLU A 166 19.70 -7.53 11.03
C GLU A 166 20.11 -6.15 10.50
N GLY A 167 19.43 -5.10 10.96
CA GLY A 167 19.67 -3.72 10.52
C GLY A 167 18.46 -2.82 10.79
N ALA A 168 18.66 -1.51 10.70
CA ALA A 168 17.60 -0.51 10.86
C ALA A 168 16.62 -0.47 9.68
N MET A 169 17.02 -1.02 8.53
CA MET A 169 16.21 -1.08 7.32
C MET A 169 15.45 -2.41 7.26
N LEU A 170 14.19 -2.34 6.85
CA LEU A 170 13.29 -3.46 6.60
C LEU A 170 12.88 -3.47 5.13
N ASN A 171 12.28 -4.56 4.67
CA ASN A 171 11.65 -4.62 3.36
C ASN A 171 10.13 -4.60 3.54
N LEU A 172 9.48 -3.57 2.96
CA LEU A 172 8.03 -3.47 2.92
C LEU A 172 7.55 -3.86 1.52
N ARG A 173 6.83 -4.98 1.44
CA ARG A 173 6.31 -5.55 0.19
C ARG A 173 4.81 -5.36 0.11
N ILE A 174 4.36 -4.90 -1.06
CA ILE A 174 2.95 -4.62 -1.32
C ILE A 174 2.53 -5.32 -2.61
N VAL A 175 1.40 -6.03 -2.56
CA VAL A 175 0.70 -6.54 -3.74
C VAL A 175 -0.75 -6.05 -3.69
N VAL A 176 -1.23 -5.46 -4.78
CA VAL A 176 -2.66 -5.12 -4.95
C VAL A 176 -3.28 -6.12 -5.92
N HIS A 177 -4.33 -6.81 -5.47
CA HIS A 177 -4.95 -7.97 -6.14
C HIS A 177 -6.12 -7.63 -7.03
#